data_AF-A0A1I4WA59-F1
#
_entry.id   AF-A0A1I4WA59-F1
#
_cell.length_a   1.000
_cell.length_b   1.000
_cell.length_c   1.000
_cell.angle_alpha   90.00
_cell.angle_beta   90.00
_cell.angle_gamma   90.00
#
_symmetry.space_group_name_H-M   'P 1'
#
loop_
_entity.id
_entity.type
_entity.pdbx_description
1 polymer ?
#
loop_
_entity_poly.entity_id
_entity_poly.type
_entity_poly.pdbx_seq_one_letter_code
_entity_poly.pdbx_strand_id
1 'polypeptide(L)'
;MTAITAALAPFAEVVGGTCGTVPFNLTAGSSCTVLYSFTPTAPGPYSQDVTITADVGTATATLSGNGAAGAVDAVDLDAVSPMAALLLLRGLGLMAMRTMRHSRRVS
;
A
#
# COMPACT_ATOMS: atom_id res chain seq x y z
N MET A 1 25.01 14.01 -23.16
CA MET A 1 24.60 13.80 -21.75
C MET A 1 25.70 13.04 -21.05
N THR A 2 26.16 13.56 -19.91
CA THR A 2 27.35 13.08 -19.21
C THR A 2 27.03 12.50 -17.83
N ALA A 3 25.97 12.97 -17.17
CA ALA A 3 25.52 12.43 -15.90
C ALA A 3 24.01 12.61 -15.70
N ILE A 4 23.39 11.69 -14.96
CA ILE A 4 22.08 11.84 -14.34
C ILE A 4 22.27 11.47 -12.87
N THR A 5 21.82 12.32 -11.95
CA THR A 5 21.89 12.03 -10.51
C THR A 5 21.15 10.73 -10.21
N ALA A 6 21.79 9.81 -9.49
CA ALA A 6 21.14 8.57 -9.08
C ALA A 6 19.95 8.84 -8.16
N ALA A 7 18.81 8.21 -8.47
CA ALA A 7 17.66 8.25 -7.59
C ALA A 7 17.94 7.53 -6.27
N LEU A 8 17.37 8.05 -5.18
CA LEU A 8 17.49 7.49 -3.84
C LEU A 8 16.12 7.00 -3.37
N ALA A 9 16.13 5.94 -2.56
CA ALA A 9 14.91 5.39 -1.98
C ALA A 9 14.08 6.51 -1.33
N PRO A 10 12.76 6.54 -1.58
CA PRO A 10 11.94 5.48 -2.21
C PRO A 10 11.85 5.55 -3.74
N PHE A 11 12.57 6.46 -4.39
CA PHE A 11 12.64 6.53 -5.85
C PHE A 11 13.72 5.58 -6.37
N ALA A 12 13.44 4.92 -7.49
CA ALA A 12 14.42 4.12 -8.20
C ALA A 12 14.22 4.26 -9.72
N GLU A 13 15.32 4.46 -10.46
CA GLU A 13 15.30 4.42 -11.92
C GLU A 13 14.94 3.00 -12.39
N VAL A 14 14.06 2.90 -13.38
CA VAL A 14 13.60 1.61 -13.92
C VAL A 14 13.84 1.52 -15.42
N VAL A 15 14.09 0.30 -15.88
CA VAL A 15 14.27 -0.01 -17.30
C VAL A 15 12.95 0.20 -18.05
N GLY A 16 13.03 0.64 -19.31
CA GLY A 16 11.88 0.88 -20.19
C GLY A 16 11.81 2.29 -20.76
N GLY A 17 12.73 3.16 -20.35
CA GLY A 17 12.96 4.45 -21.00
C GLY A 17 13.53 4.31 -22.40
N THR A 18 13.45 5.40 -23.17
CA THR A 18 14.05 5.49 -24.51
C THR A 18 15.43 6.14 -24.50
N CYS A 19 15.86 6.72 -23.37
CA CYS A 19 17.21 7.23 -23.24
C CYS A 19 18.24 6.09 -23.23
N GLY A 20 19.44 6.38 -23.77
CA GLY A 20 20.57 5.45 -23.68
C GLY A 20 21.16 5.38 -22.27
N THR A 21 22.03 4.41 -22.05
CA THR A 21 22.84 4.36 -20.82
C THR A 21 23.83 5.52 -20.81
N VAL A 22 23.91 6.25 -19.70
CA VAL A 22 24.85 7.36 -19.54
C VAL A 22 26.30 6.85 -19.62
N PRO A 23 27.19 7.52 -20.39
CA PRO A 23 26.95 8.70 -21.21
C PRO A 23 26.33 8.38 -22.58
N PHE A 24 25.45 9.25 -23.08
CA PHE A 24 24.83 9.13 -24.41
C PHE A 24 24.62 10.49 -25.09
N ASN A 25 24.41 10.47 -26.41
CA ASN A 25 24.13 11.66 -27.20
C ASN A 25 22.63 11.79 -27.53
N LEU A 26 22.08 13.00 -27.40
CA LEU A 26 20.72 13.32 -27.81
C LEU A 26 20.81 14.36 -28.94
N THR A 27 20.37 13.99 -30.14
CA THR A 27 20.41 14.88 -31.30
C THR A 27 19.47 16.06 -31.11
N ALA A 28 19.81 17.22 -31.68
CA ALA A 28 18.96 18.40 -31.63
C ALA A 28 17.53 18.09 -32.13
N GLY A 29 16.53 18.57 -31.38
CA GLY A 29 15.11 18.32 -31.67
C GLY A 29 14.61 16.92 -31.30
N SER A 30 15.47 16.01 -30.84
CA SER A 30 15.06 14.71 -30.31
C SER A 30 14.69 14.79 -28.84
N SER A 31 13.85 13.87 -28.39
CA SER A 31 13.54 13.65 -26.98
C SER A 31 13.76 12.18 -26.62
N CYS A 32 14.06 11.93 -25.35
CA CYS A 32 14.10 10.59 -24.79
C CYS A 32 13.47 10.60 -23.40
N THR A 33 13.06 9.43 -22.91
CA THR A 33 12.39 9.27 -21.61
C THR A 33 13.24 8.47 -20.65
N VAL A 34 13.24 8.88 -19.38
CA VAL A 34 13.78 8.14 -18.23
C VAL A 34 12.59 7.83 -17.31
N LEU A 35 12.50 6.60 -16.81
CA LEU A 35 11.40 6.17 -15.95
C LEU A 35 11.89 5.99 -14.52
N TYR A 36 11.04 6.38 -13.57
CA TYR A 36 11.25 6.20 -12.14
C TYR A 36 10.06 5.48 -11.52
N SER A 37 10.33 4.65 -10.53
CA SER A 37 9.34 4.05 -9.64
C SER A 37 9.38 4.72 -8.27
N PHE A 38 8.26 4.64 -7.54
CA PHE A 38 8.11 5.19 -6.18
C PHE A 38 7.54 4.12 -5.27
N THR A 39 8.35 3.63 -4.32
CA THR A 39 7.99 2.52 -3.41
C THR A 39 8.27 2.89 -1.94
N PRO A 40 7.48 3.79 -1.34
CA PRO A 40 7.70 4.25 0.03
C PRO A 40 7.39 3.13 1.04
N THR A 41 8.28 2.95 2.02
CA THR A 41 8.08 2.00 3.13
C THR A 41 7.44 2.63 4.36
N ALA A 42 7.47 3.96 4.45
CA ALA A 42 6.86 4.73 5.52
C ALA A 42 5.95 5.83 4.94
N PRO A 43 4.84 6.16 5.64
CA PRO A 43 3.97 7.25 5.24
C PRO A 43 4.69 8.60 5.35
N GLY A 44 4.28 9.55 4.51
CA GLY A 44 4.79 10.93 4.52
C GLY A 44 5.38 11.38 3.19
N PRO A 45 5.74 12.68 3.08
CA PRO A 45 6.24 13.27 1.84
C PRO A 45 7.69 12.87 1.57
N TYR A 46 7.99 12.61 0.30
CA TYR A 46 9.34 12.40 -0.24
C TYR A 46 9.55 13.34 -1.41
N SER A 47 10.73 13.95 -1.47
CA SER A 47 11.15 14.82 -2.57
C SER A 47 12.62 14.61 -2.85
N GLN A 48 12.99 14.53 -4.13
CA GLN A 48 14.36 14.42 -4.58
C GLN A 48 14.56 15.22 -5.87
N ASP A 49 15.62 16.03 -5.90
CA ASP A 49 16.07 16.65 -7.13
C ASP A 49 17.01 15.71 -7.91
N VAL A 50 16.69 15.51 -9.18
CA VAL A 50 17.50 14.79 -10.16
C VAL A 50 18.12 15.81 -11.10
N THR A 51 19.44 15.89 -11.11
CA THR A 51 20.18 16.76 -12.03
C THR A 51 20.58 15.96 -13.26
N ILE A 52 20.31 16.53 -14.43
CA ILE A 52 20.69 16.01 -15.73
C ILE A 52 21.81 16.91 -16.25
N THR A 53 23.01 16.37 -16.39
CA THR A 53 24.18 17.08 -16.89
C THR A 53 24.43 16.70 -18.34
N ALA A 54 24.58 17.71 -19.18
CA ALA A 54 25.00 17.59 -20.57
C ALA A 54 26.14 18.56 -20.85
N ASP A 55 26.78 18.38 -21.99
CA ASP A 55 27.92 19.21 -22.41
C ASP A 55 27.51 20.68 -22.66
N VAL A 56 26.22 20.90 -22.94
CA VAL A 56 25.64 22.23 -23.19
C VAL A 56 25.08 22.89 -21.93
N GLY A 57 25.07 22.20 -20.78
CA GLY A 57 24.53 22.72 -19.52
C GLY A 57 23.83 21.67 -18.66
N THR A 58 23.17 22.14 -17.61
CA THR A 58 22.47 21.30 -16.64
C THR A 58 20.98 21.62 -16.58
N ALA A 59 20.15 20.60 -16.42
CA ALA A 59 18.74 20.71 -16.09
C ALA A 59 18.46 19.99 -14.77
N THR A 60 17.42 20.41 -14.05
CA THR A 60 17.00 19.76 -12.80
C THR A 60 15.52 19.41 -12.89
N ALA A 61 15.17 18.21 -12.45
CA ALA A 61 13.79 17.75 -12.30
C ALA A 61 13.56 17.27 -10.86
N THR A 62 12.43 17.64 -10.27
CA THR A 62 12.09 17.21 -8.90
C THR A 62 11.12 16.04 -8.95
N LEU A 63 11.51 14.92 -8.34
CA LEU A 63 10.63 13.79 -8.06
C LEU A 63 9.94 14.04 -6.72
N SER A 64 8.62 13.93 -6.68
CA SER A 64 7.85 14.07 -5.43
C SER A 64 6.78 12.98 -5.33
N GLY A 65 6.48 12.58 -4.09
CA GLY A 65 5.48 11.56 -3.79
C GLY A 65 5.14 11.55 -2.30
N ASN A 66 3.98 11.00 -1.94
CA ASN A 66 3.58 10.84 -0.55
C ASN A 66 3.29 9.36 -0.26
N GLY A 67 4.04 8.78 0.68
CA GLY A 67 3.77 7.43 1.17
C GLY A 67 2.46 7.37 1.96
N ALA A 68 1.69 6.31 1.76
CA ALA A 68 0.50 6.02 2.51
C ALA A 68 0.74 4.83 3.44
N ALA A 69 0.17 4.86 4.65
CA ALA A 69 0.08 3.67 5.49
C ALA A 69 -0.98 2.75 4.87
N GLY A 70 -0.67 1.46 4.73
CA GLY A 70 -1.68 0.48 4.33
C GLY A 70 -2.81 0.45 5.36
N ALA A 71 -4.05 0.62 4.91
CA ALA A 71 -5.21 0.40 5.77
C ALA A 71 -5.37 -1.11 5.97
N VAL A 72 -5.19 -1.58 7.19
CA VAL A 72 -5.69 -2.90 7.59
C VAL A 72 -7.10 -2.68 8.11
N ASP A 73 -8.10 -3.23 7.43
CA ASP A 73 -9.44 -3.29 7.99
C ASP A 73 -9.39 -4.18 9.23
N ALA A 74 -9.74 -3.62 10.39
CA ALA A 74 -9.89 -4.41 11.59
C ALA A 74 -11.04 -5.39 11.35
N VAL A 75 -10.73 -6.70 11.36
CA VAL A 75 -11.76 -7.73 11.37
C VAL A 75 -12.47 -7.63 12.71
N ASP A 76 -13.68 -7.07 12.69
CA ASP A 76 -14.51 -6.97 13.89
C ASP A 76 -15.00 -8.36 14.31
N LEU A 77 -14.45 -8.88 15.40
CA LEU A 77 -14.83 -10.16 15.99
C LEU A 77 -16.11 -10.05 16.85
N ASP A 78 -16.61 -8.82 17.09
CA ASP A 78 -17.78 -8.60 17.95
C ASP A 78 -19.09 -9.07 17.30
N ALA A 79 -19.14 -9.18 15.96
CA ALA A 79 -20.30 -9.68 15.23
C ALA A 79 -20.62 -11.17 15.51
N VAL A 80 -19.65 -11.96 15.99
CA VAL A 80 -19.85 -13.40 16.28
C VAL A 80 -20.42 -13.63 17.69
N SER A 81 -20.20 -12.67 18.61
CA SER A 81 -20.62 -12.73 20.00
C SER A 81 -22.15 -12.77 20.22
N PRO A 82 -22.98 -11.91 19.59
CA PRO A 82 -24.42 -11.89 19.87
C PRO A 82 -25.11 -13.17 19.40
N MET A 83 -24.69 -13.76 18.26
CA MET A 83 -25.28 -15.01 17.77
C MET A 83 -24.95 -16.19 18.70
N ALA A 84 -23.72 -16.26 19.22
CA ALA A 84 -23.32 -17.30 20.19
C ALA A 84 -24.11 -17.18 21.51
N ALA A 85 -24.30 -15.96 22.02
CA ALA A 85 -25.08 -15.72 23.23
C ALA A 85 -26.55 -16.15 23.07
N LEU A 86 -27.19 -15.81 21.94
CA LEU A 86 -28.56 -16.24 21.65
C LEU A 86 -28.69 -17.77 21.55
N LEU A 87 -27.70 -18.46 20.95
CA LEU A 87 -27.70 -19.92 20.86
C LEU A 87 -27.58 -20.58 22.24
N LEU A 88 -26.73 -20.04 23.13
CA LEU A 88 -26.58 -20.52 24.51
C LEU A 88 -27.88 -20.33 25.32
N LEU A 89 -28.49 -19.14 25.26
CA LEU A 89 -29.77 -18.83 25.93
C LEU A 89 -30.90 -19.76 25.47
N ARG A 90 -30.99 -20.01 24.16
CA ARG A 90 -31.96 -20.97 23.59
C ARG A 90 -31.70 -22.39 24.08
N GLY A 91 -30.45 -22.84 24.11
CA GLY A 91 -30.07 -24.16 24.62
C GLY A 91 -30.48 -24.39 26.08
N LEU A 92 -30.16 -23.43 26.97
CA LEU A 92 -30.56 -23.44 28.38
C LEU A 92 -32.09 -23.43 28.56
N GLY A 93 -32.81 -22.63 27.76
CA GLY A 93 -34.27 -22.55 27.79
C GLY A 93 -34.98 -23.86 27.43
N LEU A 94 -34.54 -24.54 26.35
CA LEU A 94 -35.08 -25.86 25.98
C LEU A 94 -34.80 -26.92 27.05
N MET A 95 -33.65 -26.86 27.71
CA MET A 95 -33.27 -27.80 28.77
C MET A 95 -34.11 -27.58 30.04
N ALA A 96 -34.36 -26.33 30.43
CA ALA A 96 -35.24 -25.98 31.56
C ALA A 96 -36.72 -26.33 31.29
N MET A 97 -37.20 -26.17 30.06
CA MET A 97 -38.57 -26.58 29.71
C MET A 97 -38.74 -28.10 29.78
N ARG A 98 -37.72 -28.88 29.40
CA ARG A 98 -37.75 -30.35 29.51
C ARG A 98 -37.84 -30.81 30.96
N THR A 99 -37.13 -30.15 31.89
CA THR A 99 -37.17 -30.50 33.32
C THR A 99 -38.51 -30.12 33.97
N MET A 100 -39.08 -28.95 33.64
CA MET A 100 -40.40 -28.54 34.14
C MET A 100 -41.56 -29.39 33.61
N ARG A 101 -41.47 -29.85 32.36
CA ARG A 101 -42.49 -30.72 31.76
C ARG A 101 -42.43 -32.14 32.31
N HIS A 102 -41.29 -32.54 32.88
CA HIS A 102 -41.12 -33.81 33.58
C HIS A 102 -41.72 -33.73 35.00
N SER A 103 -41.47 -32.65 35.75
CA SER A 103 -42.04 -32.49 37.10
C SER A 103 -43.56 -32.36 37.11
N ARG A 104 -44.15 -31.70 36.11
CA ARG A 104 -45.62 -31.59 35.97
C ARG A 104 -46.34 -32.89 35.56
N ARG A 105 -45.61 -33.92 35.12
CA ARG A 105 -46.22 -35.24 34.80
C ARG A 105 -46.27 -36.18 36.00
N VAL A 106 -45.60 -35.85 37.10
CA VAL A 106 -45.40 -36.73 38.27
C VAL A 106 -46.20 -36.23 39.50
N SER A 107 -46.99 -35.17 39.35
CA SER A 107 -47.91 -34.64 40.38
C SER A 107 -49.35 -34.69 39.90
#